data_AF-A0A484M1P9-F1
#
_entry.id   AF-A0A484M1P9-F1
#
_cell.length_a   1.000
_cell.length_b   1.000
_cell.length_c   1.000
_cell.angle_alpha   90.00
_cell.angle_beta   90.00
_cell.angle_gamma   90.00
#
_symmetry.space_group_name_H-M   'P 1'
#
loop_
_entity.id
_entity.type
_entity.pdbx_description
1 polymer ?
#
loop_
_entity_poly.entity_id
_entity_poly.type
_entity_poly.pdbx_seq_one_letter_code
_entity_poly.pdbx_strand_id
1 'polypeptide(L)'
;MASNNTYSHSINLQYILESQILSGENFLDWEKNLRIVLDCERKLYILEKDPPKTPKANARAPELTSFKKYEDDARDVKCIIMASMTAELQRLHADMEARPMIHRLRDLFQGHPKNSGIYVIEVNMSDFTSWVMDTGCGSHICTSMQNLHEVRHLTEGAA
;
A
#
# COMPACT_ATOMS: atom_id res chain seq x y z
N MET A 1 -14.44 -50.43 12.21
CA MET A 1 -13.31 -49.48 12.14
C MET A 1 -13.92 -48.12 11.81
N ALA A 2 -14.01 -47.23 12.81
CA ALA A 2 -14.57 -45.89 12.59
C ALA A 2 -13.44 -44.98 12.09
N SER A 3 -13.62 -44.44 10.88
CA SER A 3 -12.69 -43.48 10.28
C SER A 3 -12.84 -42.15 11.00
N ASN A 4 -11.87 -41.80 11.85
CA ASN A 4 -11.78 -40.49 12.45
C ASN A 4 -11.40 -39.48 11.36
N ASN A 5 -12.41 -38.86 10.76
CA ASN A 5 -12.21 -37.74 9.86
C ASN A 5 -12.05 -36.47 10.71
N THR A 6 -10.82 -36.21 11.16
CA THR A 6 -10.47 -34.94 11.78
C THR A 6 -10.38 -33.90 10.67
N TYR A 7 -11.54 -33.38 10.24
CA TYR A 7 -11.62 -32.13 9.49
C TYR A 7 -11.12 -31.02 10.41
N SER A 8 -9.80 -30.88 10.49
CA SER A 8 -9.17 -29.65 10.96
C SER A 8 -9.62 -28.57 9.98
N HIS A 9 -10.70 -27.88 10.32
CA HIS A 9 -11.03 -26.59 9.72
C HIS A 9 -9.93 -25.64 10.19
N SER A 10 -8.75 -25.74 9.58
CA SER A 10 -7.73 -24.72 9.69
C SER A 10 -8.38 -23.45 9.15
N ILE A 11 -8.76 -22.54 10.04
CA ILE A 11 -9.18 -21.20 9.65
C ILE A 11 -8.07 -20.65 8.77
N ASN A 12 -8.35 -20.46 7.48
CA ASN A 12 -7.39 -19.87 6.57
C ASN A 12 -7.31 -18.38 6.93
N LEU A 13 -6.38 -18.04 7.82
CA LEU A 13 -6.18 -16.66 8.27
C LEU A 13 -5.73 -15.73 7.13
N GLN A 14 -5.18 -16.30 6.06
CA GLN A 14 -4.86 -15.57 4.84
C GLN A 14 -6.14 -15.00 4.21
N TYR A 15 -7.27 -15.70 4.29
CA TYR A 15 -8.57 -15.20 3.82
C TYR A 15 -9.00 -13.90 4.52
N ILE A 16 -8.64 -13.72 5.80
CA ILE A 16 -8.93 -12.48 6.54
C ILE A 16 -8.22 -11.30 5.86
N LEU A 17 -6.97 -11.49 5.46
CA LEU A 17 -6.20 -10.49 4.71
C LEU A 17 -6.66 -10.34 3.26
N GLU A 18 -7.00 -11.43 2.57
CA GLU A 18 -7.49 -11.40 1.19
C GLU A 18 -8.82 -10.64 1.06
N SER A 19 -9.66 -10.69 2.10
CA SER A 19 -10.91 -9.93 2.14
C SER A 19 -10.72 -8.41 2.31
N GLN A 20 -9.51 -7.97 2.67
CA GLN A 20 -9.18 -6.58 2.98
C GLN A 20 -8.06 -6.09 2.07
N ILE A 21 -8.44 -5.59 0.88
CA ILE A 21 -7.47 -4.90 0.02
C ILE A 21 -7.06 -3.59 0.71
N LEU A 22 -5.74 -3.41 0.87
CA LEU A 22 -5.16 -2.22 1.48
C LEU A 22 -5.55 -0.97 0.67
N SER A 23 -6.17 -0.02 1.36
CA SER A 23 -6.44 1.34 0.93
C SER A 23 -5.89 2.32 1.97
N GLY A 24 -5.88 3.61 1.67
CA GLY A 24 -5.39 4.60 2.64
C GLY A 24 -6.23 4.69 3.91
N GLU A 25 -7.54 4.40 3.82
CA GLU A 25 -8.46 4.55 4.94
C GLU A 25 -8.41 3.36 5.91
N ASN A 26 -8.06 2.16 5.45
CA ASN A 26 -8.06 0.95 6.26
C ASN A 26 -6.68 0.50 6.76
N PHE A 27 -5.61 1.29 6.52
CA PHE A 27 -4.23 0.89 6.81
C PHE A 27 -4.02 0.38 8.24
N LEU A 28 -4.59 1.06 9.26
CA LEU A 28 -4.41 0.67 10.66
C LEU A 28 -5.00 -0.69 10.98
N ASP A 29 -6.18 -1.00 10.44
CA ASP A 29 -6.86 -2.27 10.70
C ASP A 29 -6.26 -3.37 9.83
N TRP A 30 -5.87 -3.05 8.59
CA TRP A 30 -5.07 -3.93 7.75
C TRP A 30 -3.72 -4.29 8.41
N GLU A 31 -2.97 -3.33 8.96
CA GLU A 31 -1.68 -3.59 9.64
C GLU A 31 -1.86 -4.46 10.88
N LYS A 32 -2.93 -4.24 11.67
CA LYS A 32 -3.26 -5.11 12.82
C LYS A 32 -3.58 -6.53 12.36
N ASN A 33 -4.43 -6.69 11.34
CA ASN A 33 -4.80 -8.00 10.81
C ASN A 33 -3.57 -8.72 10.26
N LEU A 34 -2.69 -8.01 9.54
CA LEU A 34 -1.43 -8.54 9.04
C LEU A 34 -0.60 -9.09 10.20
N ARG A 35 -0.41 -8.32 11.27
CA ARG A 35 0.34 -8.78 12.44
C ARG A 35 -0.27 -10.02 13.08
N ILE A 36 -1.59 -10.13 13.16
CA ILE A 36 -2.29 -11.31 13.69
C ILE A 36 -2.00 -12.55 12.83
N VAL A 37 -2.12 -12.43 11.50
CA VAL A 37 -1.83 -13.55 10.58
C VAL A 37 -0.36 -13.98 10.71
N LEU A 38 0.56 -13.02 10.69
CA LEU A 38 1.99 -13.29 10.80
C LEU A 38 2.39 -13.88 12.15
N ASP A 39 1.74 -13.48 13.24
CA ASP A 39 1.97 -14.08 14.55
C ASP A 39 1.51 -15.54 14.60
N CYS A 40 0.32 -15.82 14.03
CA CYS A 40 -0.18 -17.18 13.93
C CYS A 40 0.74 -18.10 13.11
N GLU A 41 1.33 -17.58 12.02
CA GLU A 41 2.32 -18.29 11.22
C GLU A 41 3.73 -18.30 11.83
N ARG A 42 3.94 -17.61 12.96
CA ARG A 42 5.24 -17.40 13.61
C ARG A 42 6.29 -16.70 12.73
N LYS A 43 5.82 -15.81 11.86
CA LYS A 43 6.62 -14.99 10.93
C LYS A 43 6.65 -13.52 11.29
N LEU A 44 5.94 -13.09 12.34
CA LEU A 44 5.93 -11.69 12.80
C LEU A 44 7.35 -11.12 13.04
N TYR A 45 8.29 -11.97 13.47
CA TYR A 45 9.68 -11.60 13.69
C TYR A 45 10.38 -10.99 12.45
N ILE A 46 9.91 -11.29 11.24
CA ILE A 46 10.40 -10.71 9.98
C ILE A 46 10.16 -9.20 9.93
N LEU A 47 9.08 -8.70 10.54
CA LEU A 47 8.76 -7.28 10.61
C LEU A 47 9.37 -6.57 11.82
N GLU A 48 9.65 -7.30 12.90
CA GLU A 48 10.09 -6.71 14.17
C GLU A 48 11.61 -6.76 14.41
N LYS A 49 12.28 -7.88 14.09
CA LYS A 49 13.71 -8.07 14.36
C LYS A 49 14.63 -7.81 13.18
N ASP A 50 15.77 -7.15 13.39
CA ASP A 50 16.74 -6.92 12.32
C ASP A 50 17.10 -8.20 11.55
N PRO A 51 17.32 -8.10 10.23
CA PRO A 51 17.76 -9.24 9.43
C PRO A 51 19.00 -9.91 10.03
N PRO A 52 19.07 -11.25 10.04
CA PRO A 52 20.27 -11.95 10.45
C PRO A 52 21.44 -11.57 9.55
N LYS A 53 22.65 -11.57 10.11
CA LYS A 53 23.87 -11.37 9.32
C LYS A 53 24.01 -12.49 8.30
N THR A 54 24.38 -12.14 7.08
CA THR A 54 24.68 -13.12 6.04
C THR A 54 25.76 -14.10 6.54
N PRO A 55 25.51 -15.42 6.46
CA PRO A 55 26.50 -16.42 6.84
C PRO A 55 27.80 -16.28 6.04
N LYS A 56 28.93 -16.54 6.70
CA LYS A 56 30.23 -16.60 6.02
C LYS A 56 30.30 -17.85 5.12
N ALA A 57 31.20 -17.84 4.14
CA ALA A 57 31.42 -18.98 3.25
C ALA A 57 31.75 -20.30 3.99
N ASN A 58 32.31 -20.21 5.20
CA ASN A 58 32.64 -21.35 6.07
C ASN A 58 31.66 -21.55 7.24
N ALA A 59 30.45 -20.96 7.15
CA ALA A 59 29.43 -21.09 8.18
C ALA A 59 29.02 -22.54 8.38
N ARG A 60 28.60 -22.87 9.60
CA ARG A 60 28.17 -24.23 9.95
C ARG A 60 26.78 -24.51 9.41
N ALA A 61 26.47 -25.79 9.20
CA ALA A 61 25.16 -26.22 8.69
C ALA A 61 23.94 -25.64 9.46
N PRO A 62 23.94 -25.54 10.80
CA PRO A 62 22.84 -24.91 11.53
C PRO A 62 22.65 -23.43 11.19
N GLU A 63 23.75 -22.69 11.02
CA GLU A 63 23.72 -21.25 10.70
C GLU A 63 23.13 -21.01 9.31
N LEU A 64 23.58 -21.80 8.32
CA LEU A 64 23.04 -21.78 6.96
C LEU A 64 21.55 -22.15 6.94
N THR A 65 21.15 -23.13 7.75
CA THR A 65 19.75 -23.57 7.84
C THR A 65 18.86 -22.48 8.45
N SER A 66 19.32 -21.83 9.52
CA SER A 66 18.59 -20.71 10.13
C SER A 66 18.48 -19.51 9.19
N PHE A 67 19.53 -19.20 8.44
CA PHE A 67 19.50 -18.11 7.46
C PHE A 67 18.54 -18.41 6.29
N LYS A 68 18.62 -19.60 5.71
CA LYS A 68 17.70 -20.00 4.63
C LYS A 68 16.25 -19.95 5.07
N LYS A 69 15.96 -20.41 6.29
CA LYS A 69 14.62 -20.30 6.88
C LYS A 69 14.15 -18.86 6.98
N TYR A 70 15.03 -17.95 7.41
CA TYR A 70 14.72 -16.52 7.43
C TYR A 70 14.39 -15.99 6.03
N GLU A 71 15.16 -16.36 5.00
CA GLU A 71 14.90 -15.93 3.62
C GLU A 71 13.56 -16.45 3.09
N ASP A 72 13.22 -17.70 3.39
CA ASP A 72 11.95 -18.30 2.99
C ASP A 72 10.77 -17.63 3.73
N ASP A 73 10.87 -17.42 5.05
CA ASP A 73 9.86 -16.69 5.83
C ASP A 73 9.74 -15.23 5.35
N ALA A 74 10.85 -14.56 5.00
CA ALA A 74 10.83 -13.19 4.47
C ALA A 74 10.12 -13.10 3.11
N ARG A 75 10.34 -14.09 2.23
CA ARG A 75 9.64 -14.21 0.95
C ARG A 75 8.14 -14.39 1.17
N ASP A 76 7.74 -15.26 2.09
CA ASP A 76 6.33 -15.49 2.43
C ASP A 76 5.66 -14.20 2.90
N VAL A 77 6.27 -13.49 3.84
CA VAL A 77 5.74 -12.22 4.36
C VAL A 77 5.61 -11.18 3.25
N LYS A 78 6.61 -11.07 2.37
CA LYS A 78 6.55 -10.18 1.21
C LYS A 78 5.35 -10.52 0.31
N CYS A 79 5.14 -11.80 0.00
CA CYS A 79 4.02 -12.27 -0.79
C CYS A 79 2.67 -11.94 -0.14
N ILE A 80 2.53 -12.16 1.18
CA ILE A 80 1.30 -11.84 1.92
C ILE A 80 0.99 -10.34 1.86
N ILE A 81 2.00 -9.50 2.06
CA ILE A 81 1.83 -8.05 1.98
C ILE A 81 1.41 -7.65 0.57
N MET A 82 2.11 -8.10 -0.47
CA MET A 82 1.77 -7.76 -1.85
C MET A 82 0.39 -8.27 -2.27
N ALA A 83 0.01 -9.49 -1.87
CA ALA A 83 -1.29 -10.07 -2.21
C ALA A 83 -2.48 -9.28 -1.64
N SER A 84 -2.28 -8.58 -0.52
CA SER A 84 -3.30 -7.76 0.13
C SER A 84 -3.26 -6.28 -0.31
N MET A 85 -2.53 -5.95 -1.37
CA MET A 85 -2.42 -4.60 -1.94
C MET A 85 -3.17 -4.42 -3.25
N THR A 86 -3.45 -3.16 -3.60
CA THR A 86 -3.84 -2.79 -4.96
C THR A 86 -2.68 -2.99 -5.95
N ALA A 87 -2.99 -3.18 -7.23
CA ALA A 87 -1.99 -3.35 -8.29
C ALA A 87 -1.02 -2.16 -8.39
N GLU A 88 -1.46 -0.95 -8.05
CA GLU A 88 -0.60 0.23 -8.02
C GLU A 88 0.46 0.14 -6.92
N LEU A 89 0.05 -0.19 -5.70
CA LEU A 89 0.97 -0.38 -4.58
C LEU A 89 1.91 -1.56 -4.80
N GLN A 90 1.44 -2.64 -5.42
CA GLN A 90 2.29 -3.78 -5.79
C GLN A 90 3.43 -3.36 -6.72
N ARG A 91 3.14 -2.56 -7.76
CA ARG A 91 4.16 -2.06 -8.70
C ARG A 91 5.20 -1.17 -8.01
N LEU A 92 4.76 -0.32 -7.08
CA LEU A 92 5.64 0.58 -6.35
C LEU A 92 6.61 -0.16 -5.40
N HIS A 93 6.24 -1.35 -4.93
CA HIS A 93 6.98 -2.08 -3.89
C HIS A 93 7.52 -3.45 -4.34
N ALA A 94 7.46 -3.78 -5.64
CA ALA A 94 7.81 -5.10 -6.16
C ALA A 94 9.22 -5.58 -5.74
N ASP A 95 10.20 -4.68 -5.70
CA ASP A 95 11.59 -4.99 -5.37
C ASP A 95 11.95 -4.72 -3.90
N MET A 96 10.97 -4.32 -3.08
CA MET A 96 11.20 -3.97 -1.69
C MET A 96 11.13 -5.21 -0.78
N GLU A 97 11.95 -5.24 0.26
CA GLU A 97 11.85 -6.22 1.33
C GLU A 97 10.67 -5.92 2.26
N ALA A 98 10.13 -6.95 2.92
CA ALA A 98 8.90 -6.83 3.71
C ALA A 98 8.94 -5.73 4.79
N ARG A 99 10.07 -5.60 5.50
CA ARG A 99 10.24 -4.59 6.55
C ARG A 99 10.30 -3.15 6.01
N PRO A 100 11.16 -2.78 5.05
CA PRO A 100 11.10 -1.43 4.48
C PRO A 100 9.75 -1.15 3.82
N MET A 101 9.09 -2.17 3.26
CA MET A 101 7.76 -2.04 2.68
C MET A 101 6.73 -1.58 3.72
N ILE A 102 6.66 -2.23 4.89
CA ILE A 102 5.69 -1.82 5.91
C ILE A 102 5.95 -0.41 6.46
N HIS A 103 7.23 -0.03 6.60
CA HIS A 103 7.60 1.33 7.00
C HIS A 103 7.17 2.36 5.95
N ARG A 104 7.42 2.08 4.67
CA ARG A 104 7.04 2.99 3.58
C ARG A 104 5.53 3.20 3.50
N LEU A 105 4.74 2.13 3.67
CA LEU A 105 3.29 2.24 3.72
C LEU A 105 2.81 3.03 4.94
N ARG A 106 3.47 2.84 6.10
CA ARG A 106 3.17 3.62 7.29
C ARG A 106 3.45 5.10 7.07
N ASP A 107 4.57 5.45 6.47
CA ASP A 107 4.90 6.83 6.12
C ASP A 107 3.89 7.41 5.13
N LEU A 108 3.46 6.62 4.14
CA LEU A 108 2.48 7.02 3.14
C LEU A 108 1.10 7.31 3.75
N PHE A 109 0.62 6.45 4.65
CA PHE A 109 -0.75 6.50 5.18
C PHE A 109 -0.88 7.13 6.56
N GLN A 110 0.20 7.23 7.34
CA GLN A 110 0.23 7.85 8.67
C GLN A 110 1.17 9.06 8.77
N GLY A 111 2.10 9.24 7.82
CA GLY A 111 3.11 10.32 7.86
C GLY A 111 2.57 11.72 7.54
N HIS A 112 1.28 11.86 7.19
CA HIS A 112 0.64 13.17 7.11
C HIS A 112 -0.04 13.51 8.43
N PRO A 113 0.27 14.67 9.06
CA PRO A 113 -0.61 15.18 10.10
C PRO A 113 -2.00 15.36 9.47
N LYS A 114 -3.02 14.79 10.11
CA LYS A 114 -4.43 15.03 9.80
C LYS A 114 -4.78 16.49 10.08
N ASN A 115 -4.26 17.41 9.28
CA ASN A 115 -4.60 18.82 9.31
C ASN A 115 -4.88 19.26 7.88
N SER A 116 -6.16 19.54 7.63
CA SER A 116 -6.66 20.41 6.56
C SER A 116 -6.30 20.02 5.12
N GLY A 117 -7.31 19.43 4.46
CA GLY A 117 -7.58 19.44 3.01
C GLY A 117 -6.49 19.90 2.06
N ILE A 118 -5.97 18.93 1.30
CA ILE A 118 -5.70 18.93 -0.15
C ILE A 118 -4.95 17.60 -0.42
N TYR A 119 -5.52 16.73 -1.25
CA TYR A 119 -4.81 15.57 -1.76
C TYR A 119 -4.10 15.99 -3.05
N VAL A 120 -2.78 16.21 -3.01
CA VAL A 120 -1.98 16.30 -4.24
C VAL A 120 -1.51 14.89 -4.58
N ILE A 121 -2.17 14.27 -5.55
CA ILE A 121 -1.59 13.13 -6.25
C ILE A 121 -0.77 13.75 -7.39
N GLU A 122 0.56 13.71 -7.29
CA GLU A 122 1.42 13.99 -8.44
C GLU A 122 1.30 12.82 -9.43
N VAL A 123 0.24 12.85 -10.24
CA VAL A 123 0.19 12.07 -11.47
C VAL A 123 1.10 12.79 -12.45
N ASN A 124 2.21 12.15 -12.84
CA ASN A 124 3.06 12.64 -13.92
C ASN A 124 2.24 12.66 -15.22
N MET A 125 1.59 13.79 -15.49
CA MET A 125 0.88 14.09 -16.72
C MET A 125 1.92 14.62 -17.72
N SER A 126 2.66 13.72 -18.34
CA SER A 126 3.39 14.08 -19.54
C SER A 126 2.37 14.43 -20.65
N ASP A 127 2.48 15.65 -21.15
CA ASP A 127 1.97 16.17 -22.43
C ASP A 127 0.49 16.56 -22.60
N PHE A 128 -0.10 17.33 -21.67
CA PHE A 128 -1.25 18.18 -22.04
C PHE A 128 -1.03 19.65 -21.66
N THR A 129 -0.69 20.46 -22.66
CA THR A 129 -0.66 21.92 -22.58
C THR A 129 -2.08 22.49 -22.68
N SER A 130 -2.79 22.60 -21.56
CA SER A 130 -3.87 23.59 -21.38
C SER A 130 -4.57 23.34 -20.05
N TRP A 131 -4.26 24.14 -19.04
CA TRP A 131 -5.10 24.28 -17.84
C TRP A 131 -5.74 25.67 -17.89
N VAL A 132 -7.08 25.72 -17.88
CA VAL A 132 -7.84 26.92 -17.53
C VAL A 132 -8.71 26.54 -16.34
N MET A 133 -8.51 27.23 -15.22
CA MET A 133 -9.29 27.07 -13.99
C MET A 133 -10.18 28.30 -13.81
N ASP A 134 -11.49 28.11 -13.89
CA ASP A 134 -12.49 29.04 -13.38
C ASP A 134 -12.81 28.65 -11.93
N THR A 135 -12.56 29.54 -10.97
CA THR A 135 -13.12 29.40 -9.61
C THR A 135 -14.14 30.51 -9.38
N GLY A 136 -15.41 30.18 -9.64
CA GLY A 136 -16.48 31.16 -9.53
C GLY A 136 -17.91 30.66 -9.36
N CYS A 137 -18.19 29.36 -9.15
CA CYS A 137 -19.40 28.88 -8.43
C CYS A 137 -19.35 27.35 -8.20
N GLY A 138 -19.76 26.89 -7.03
CA GLY A 138 -19.58 25.51 -6.56
C GLY A 138 -20.33 24.47 -7.40
N SER A 139 -19.61 23.85 -8.33
CA SER A 139 -19.94 22.58 -9.01
C SER A 139 -21.25 22.52 -9.78
N HIS A 140 -21.28 23.13 -10.98
CA HIS A 140 -21.97 22.59 -12.15
C HIS A 140 -21.13 22.89 -13.40
N ILE A 141 -20.45 21.89 -13.98
CA ILE A 141 -19.75 22.05 -15.26
C ILE A 141 -20.74 21.78 -16.39
N CYS A 142 -21.04 22.80 -17.18
CA CYS A 142 -21.78 22.70 -18.43
C CYS A 142 -20.82 22.28 -19.56
N THR A 143 -21.11 21.19 -20.26
CA THR A 143 -20.26 20.61 -21.32
C THR A 143 -20.65 21.04 -22.74
N SER A 144 -21.18 22.25 -22.94
CA SER A 144 -21.47 22.75 -24.29
C SER A 144 -21.01 24.19 -24.51
N MET A 145 -20.00 24.36 -25.37
CA MET A 145 -19.40 25.65 -25.77
C MET A 145 -19.56 25.88 -27.28
N GLN A 146 -20.76 25.66 -27.82
CA GLN A 146 -20.94 25.77 -29.28
C GLN A 146 -21.20 27.19 -29.80
N ASN A 147 -21.35 28.22 -28.95
CA ASN A 147 -21.85 29.54 -29.40
C ASN A 147 -21.25 30.80 -28.75
N LEU A 148 -20.09 30.78 -28.08
CA LEU A 148 -19.48 32.04 -27.61
C LEU A 148 -18.59 32.65 -28.71
N HIS A 149 -19.14 33.62 -29.46
CA HIS A 149 -18.50 34.21 -30.65
C HIS A 149 -18.05 35.68 -30.46
N GLU A 150 -18.15 36.24 -29.25
CA GLU A 150 -17.66 37.59 -28.98
C GLU A 150 -17.07 37.74 -27.57
N VAL A 151 -15.92 38.42 -27.52
CA VAL A 151 -15.19 38.79 -26.31
C VAL A 151 -15.16 40.33 -26.24
N ARG A 152 -15.48 40.91 -25.08
CA ARG A 152 -15.37 42.36 -24.84
C ARG A 152 -14.36 42.64 -23.74
N HIS A 153 -13.60 43.72 -23.90
CA HIS A 153 -12.67 44.22 -22.89
C HIS A 153 -13.38 45.19 -21.94
N LEU A 154 -13.17 45.01 -20.64
CA LEU A 154 -13.60 45.95 -19.60
C LEU A 154 -12.39 46.75 -19.11
N THR A 155 -12.60 48.04 -18.87
CA THR A 155 -11.59 48.97 -18.32
C THR A 155 -11.69 49.08 -16.80
N GLU A 156 -10.54 49.27 -16.14
CA GLU A 156 -10.37 49.26 -14.68
C GLU A 156 -11.12 50.39 -13.94
N GLY A 157 -11.76 49.99 -12.84
CA GLY A 157 -11.76 50.65 -11.52
C GLY A 157 -12.29 52.08 -11.40
N ALA A 158 -13.41 52.24 -10.68
CA ALA A 158 -13.66 53.44 -9.88
C ALA A 158 -14.14 53.01 -8.48
N ALA A 159 -13.32 53.34 -7.48
CA ALA A 159 -13.72 53.43 -6.07
C ALA A 159 -13.93 54.91 -5.74
#